data_AF-A0A1Q7QUE5-F1
#
_entry.id   AF-A0A1Q7QUE5-F1
#
_cell.length_a   1.000
_cell.length_b   1.000
_cell.length_c   1.000
_cell.angle_alpha   90.00
_cell.angle_beta   90.00
_cell.angle_gamma   90.00
#
_symmetry.space_group_name_H-M   'P 1'
#
loop_
_entity.id
_entity.type
_entity.pdbx_description
1 polymer ?
#
loop_
_entity_poly.entity_id
_entity_poly.type
_entity_poly.pdbx_seq_one_letter_code
_entity_poly.pdbx_strand_id
1 'polypeptide(L)'
;MQRYLFQSLTEYLAWASRQTPLFLILDDLQWADEPTLALLHYLATRVGQMSVVIVGTYRDSTLDTNPALGRTLEELLWLGLRPLKLAGLSHEAVGQMLQSLSRREPPQHLVHVIFTETQGNPFLVEELYRHLVAEGKVLDEAGALRADVSVAEIGVPDNVRLVLERRLQRLGEEARSVLTAAVAIAPCFGFKLLQMLQDHTALDDLLIALEQVQRMGLFVFTADG
;
A
#
# COMPACT_ATOMS: atom_id res chain seq x y z
N MET A 1 13.70 8.51 32.72
CA MET A 1 14.52 8.92 31.56
C MET A 1 13.67 9.28 30.34
N GLN A 2 12.74 8.42 29.87
CA GLN A 2 11.88 8.69 28.71
C GLN A 2 11.04 9.98 28.78
N ARG A 3 10.42 10.28 29.94
CA ARG A 3 9.64 11.53 30.13
C ARG A 3 10.43 12.81 29.85
N TYR A 4 11.73 12.83 30.19
CA TYR A 4 12.58 13.99 29.96
C TYR A 4 12.83 14.17 28.45
N LEU A 5 13.12 13.09 27.73
CA LEU A 5 13.31 13.12 26.28
C LEU A 5 12.05 13.61 25.56
N PHE A 6 10.87 13.12 25.95
CA PHE A 6 9.60 13.53 25.36
C PHE A 6 9.34 15.01 25.57
N GLN A 7 9.58 15.49 26.79
CA GLN A 7 9.45 16.90 27.13
C GLN A 7 10.44 17.77 26.34
N SER A 8 11.72 17.43 26.34
CA SER A 8 12.75 18.19 25.62
C SER A 8 12.48 18.27 24.12
N LEU A 9 12.06 17.16 23.50
CA LEU A 9 11.70 17.18 22.08
C LEU A 9 10.48 18.07 21.82
N THR A 10 9.47 18.00 22.70
CA THR A 10 8.26 18.82 22.59
C THR A 10 8.57 20.31 22.75
N GLU A 11 9.40 20.67 23.73
CA GLU A 11 9.86 22.04 23.95
C GLU A 11 10.68 22.56 22.77
N TYR A 12 11.53 21.71 22.20
CA TYR A 12 12.29 22.02 20.99
C TYR A 12 11.36 22.30 19.80
N LEU A 13 10.37 21.43 19.55
CA LEU A 13 9.39 21.62 18.48
C LEU A 13 8.51 22.86 18.72
N ALA A 14 8.15 23.15 19.97
CA ALA A 14 7.43 24.36 20.33
C ALA A 14 8.26 25.62 20.07
N TRP A 15 9.55 25.60 20.42
CA TRP A 15 10.47 26.70 20.15
C TRP A 15 10.69 26.91 18.65
N ALA A 16 10.95 25.84 17.91
CA ALA A 16 11.17 25.90 16.46
C ALA A 16 9.91 26.38 15.71
N SER A 17 8.72 25.89 16.10
CA SER A 17 7.45 26.28 15.48
C SER A 17 7.07 27.75 15.69
N ARG A 18 7.65 28.44 16.68
CA ARG A 18 7.49 29.89 16.86
C ARG A 18 8.27 30.72 15.84
N GLN A 19 9.35 30.16 15.28
CA GLN A 19 10.11 30.84 14.23
C GLN A 19 9.46 30.60 12.86
N THR A 20 9.10 29.35 12.57
CA THR A 20 8.45 28.95 11.32
C THR A 20 7.51 27.76 11.58
N PRO A 21 6.29 27.74 11.02
CA PRO A 21 5.40 26.59 11.14
C PRO A 21 6.07 25.28 10.68
N LEU A 22 5.84 24.20 11.42
CA LEU A 22 6.46 22.89 11.14
C LEU A 22 5.43 21.91 10.57
N PHE A 23 5.83 21.18 9.54
CA PHE A 23 5.08 20.07 8.96
C PHE A 23 5.91 18.79 9.13
N LEU A 24 5.46 17.89 10.00
CA LEU A 24 6.15 16.65 10.33
C LEU A 24 5.43 15.48 9.64
N ILE A 25 6.17 14.73 8.81
CA ILE A 25 5.68 13.50 8.19
C ILE A 25 6.35 12.32 8.90
N LEU A 26 5.53 11.42 9.45
CA LEU A 26 5.98 10.18 10.06
C LEU A 26 5.54 9.03 9.15
N ASP A 27 6.50 8.41 8.48
CA ASP A 27 6.23 7.33 7.53
C ASP A 27 6.24 5.96 8.22
N ASP A 28 5.44 5.03 7.69
CA ASP A 28 5.41 3.63 8.10
C ASP A 28 5.20 3.38 9.61
N LEU A 29 4.22 4.07 10.22
CA LEU A 29 3.94 3.92 11.66
C LEU A 29 3.61 2.47 12.08
N GLN A 30 3.23 1.60 11.14
CA GLN A 30 3.05 0.17 11.43
C GLN A 30 4.30 -0.52 11.98
N TRP A 31 5.49 0.01 11.71
CA TRP A 31 6.77 -0.53 12.20
C TRP A 31 7.29 0.21 13.43
N ALA A 32 6.57 1.21 13.93
CA ALA A 32 6.96 1.94 15.12
C ALA A 32 6.87 1.05 16.36
N ASP A 33 7.88 1.16 17.23
CA ASP A 33 7.89 0.52 18.54
C ASP A 33 7.03 1.30 19.55
N GLU A 34 6.73 0.66 20.69
CA GLU A 34 5.88 1.28 21.73
C GLU A 34 6.43 2.62 22.25
N PRO A 35 7.75 2.80 22.48
CA PRO A 35 8.29 4.10 22.87
C PRO A 35 8.06 5.20 21.82
N THR A 36 8.19 4.89 20.52
CA THR A 36 7.92 5.85 19.44
C THR A 36 6.45 6.24 19.40
N LEU A 37 5.55 5.27 19.53
CA LEU A 37 4.10 5.53 19.58
C LEU A 37 3.69 6.33 20.82
N ALA A 38 4.29 6.05 21.98
CA ALA A 38 4.07 6.82 23.20
C ALA A 38 4.55 8.28 23.07
N LEU A 39 5.64 8.52 22.34
CA LEU A 39 6.10 9.87 22.02
C LEU A 39 5.10 10.59 21.09
N LEU A 40 4.61 9.91 20.06
CA LEU A 40 3.60 10.47 19.16
C LEU A 40 2.32 10.88 19.93
N HIS A 41 1.82 10.00 20.79
CA HIS A 41 0.69 10.32 21.67
C HIS A 41 1.00 11.52 22.58
N TYR A 42 2.18 11.55 23.20
CA TYR A 42 2.61 12.66 24.04
C TYR A 42 2.67 13.99 23.28
N LEU A 43 3.15 14.00 22.03
CA LEU A 43 3.19 15.17 21.16
C LEU A 43 1.77 15.62 20.77
N ALA A 44 0.90 14.69 20.40
CA ALA A 44 -0.47 14.98 19.97
C ALA A 44 -1.28 15.73 21.04
N THR A 45 -1.10 15.39 22.34
CA THR A 45 -1.77 16.11 23.44
C THR A 45 -1.39 17.59 23.55
N ARG A 46 -0.31 18.04 22.88
CA ARG A 46 0.22 19.42 22.98
C ARG A 46 0.29 20.14 21.63
N VAL A 47 0.16 19.42 20.52
CA VAL A 47 0.31 19.97 19.16
C VAL A 47 -0.67 21.10 18.88
N GLY A 48 -1.88 21.05 19.47
CA GLY A 48 -2.89 22.10 19.33
C GLY A 48 -2.51 23.47 19.89
N GLN A 49 -1.41 23.57 20.66
CA GLN A 49 -0.86 24.83 21.18
C GLN A 49 0.35 25.32 20.39
N MET A 50 0.70 24.63 19.30
CA MET A 50 1.91 24.89 18.50
C MET A 50 1.54 25.12 17.03
N SER A 51 2.42 25.79 16.28
CA SER A 51 2.29 25.87 14.82
C SER A 51 2.91 24.62 14.18
N VAL A 52 2.39 23.44 14.55
CA VAL A 52 2.88 22.14 14.11
C VAL A 52 1.73 21.34 13.53
N VAL A 53 1.95 20.74 12.36
CA VAL A 53 1.06 19.72 11.77
C VAL A 53 1.82 18.42 11.70
N ILE A 54 1.21 17.34 12.18
CA ILE A 54 1.78 15.99 12.12
C ILE A 54 0.90 15.16 11.19
N VAL A 55 1.53 14.53 10.20
CA VAL A 55 0.92 13.55 9.30
C VAL A 55 1.59 12.22 9.51
N GLY A 56 0.83 11.23 9.95
CA GLY A 56 1.28 9.84 10.05
C GLY A 56 0.74 9.02 8.89
N THR A 57 1.57 8.22 8.26
CA THR A 57 1.14 7.20 7.30
C THR A 57 1.23 5.83 7.97
N TYR A 58 0.28 4.95 7.63
CA TYR A 58 0.36 3.55 8.01
C TYR A 58 -0.45 2.67 7.06
N ARG A 59 -0.27 1.36 7.17
CA ARG A 59 -1.03 0.36 6.40
C ARG A 59 -2.13 -0.25 7.27
N ASP A 60 -3.39 -0.07 6.87
CA ASP A 60 -4.56 -0.66 7.56
C ASP A 60 -4.40 -2.18 7.78
N SER A 61 -3.86 -2.90 6.78
CA SER A 61 -3.68 -4.36 6.82
C SER A 61 -2.68 -4.86 7.85
N THR A 62 -2.00 -3.97 8.57
CA THR A 62 -0.96 -4.32 9.55
C THR A 62 -1.36 -4.01 10.99
N LEU A 63 -2.57 -3.50 11.22
CA LEU A 63 -3.06 -3.19 12.57
C LEU A 63 -3.16 -4.45 13.46
N ASP A 64 -3.54 -5.61 12.89
CA ASP A 64 -3.56 -6.88 13.61
C ASP A 64 -2.16 -7.33 14.06
N THR A 65 -1.13 -6.92 13.31
CA THR A 65 0.28 -7.26 13.61
C THR A 65 0.95 -6.28 14.57
N ASN A 66 0.34 -5.12 14.83
CA ASN A 66 0.84 -4.14 15.80
C ASN A 66 -0.32 -3.55 16.63
N PRO A 67 -0.79 -4.28 17.67
CA PRO A 67 -1.87 -3.83 18.55
C PRO A 67 -1.54 -2.54 19.32
N ALA A 68 -0.25 -2.21 19.50
CA ALA A 68 0.16 -0.95 20.12
C ALA A 68 -0.22 0.25 19.24
N LEU A 69 0.02 0.16 17.93
CA LEU A 69 -0.41 1.20 16.99
C LEU A 69 -1.93 1.38 17.01
N GLY A 70 -2.69 0.28 16.99
CA GLY A 70 -4.16 0.34 17.06
C GLY A 70 -4.67 1.13 18.26
N ARG A 71 -4.18 0.79 19.47
CA ARG A 71 -4.51 1.53 20.70
C ARG A 71 -4.11 3.00 20.63
N THR A 72 -2.91 3.30 20.16
CA THR A 72 -2.45 4.69 20.00
C THR A 72 -3.34 5.47 19.03
N LEU A 73 -3.75 4.89 17.89
CA LEU A 73 -4.65 5.55 16.95
C LEU A 73 -6.03 5.83 17.58
N GLU A 74 -6.58 4.89 18.34
CA GLU A 74 -7.82 5.10 19.09
C GLU A 74 -7.71 6.26 20.07
N GLU A 75 -6.64 6.32 20.87
CA GLU A 75 -6.37 7.44 21.79
C GLU A 75 -6.23 8.77 21.04
N LEU A 76 -5.54 8.75 19.90
CA LEU A 76 -5.35 9.93 19.05
C LEU A 76 -6.68 10.43 18.42
N LEU A 77 -7.63 9.54 18.10
CA LEU A 77 -8.97 9.93 17.64
C LEU A 77 -9.69 10.80 18.66
N TRP A 78 -9.60 10.47 19.95
CA TRP A 78 -10.16 11.29 21.03
C TRP A 78 -9.48 12.65 21.15
N LEU A 79 -8.23 12.77 20.71
CA LEU A 79 -7.45 14.00 20.68
C LEU A 79 -7.64 14.81 19.38
N GLY A 80 -8.51 14.36 18.47
CA GLY A 80 -8.84 15.08 17.24
C GLY A 80 -8.03 14.68 16.01
N LEU A 81 -7.37 13.51 16.02
CA LEU A 81 -6.82 12.89 14.81
C LEU A 81 -7.89 12.82 13.73
N ARG A 82 -7.51 13.16 12.49
CA ARG A 82 -8.37 13.04 11.31
C ARG A 82 -7.83 11.93 10.41
N PRO A 83 -8.38 10.71 10.47
CA PRO A 83 -7.95 9.64 9.58
C PRO A 83 -8.34 9.98 8.14
N LEU A 84 -7.39 9.78 7.22
CA LEU A 84 -7.63 9.89 5.78
C LEU A 84 -7.34 8.55 5.14
N LYS A 85 -8.40 7.81 4.80
CA LYS A 85 -8.27 6.53 4.11
C LYS A 85 -8.03 6.80 2.62
N LEU A 86 -6.88 6.33 2.12
CA LEU A 86 -6.56 6.38 0.70
C LEU A 86 -7.08 5.11 0.01
N ALA A 87 -7.92 5.30 -1.00
CA ALA A 87 -8.34 4.25 -1.91
C ALA A 87 -7.48 4.27 -3.18
N GLY A 88 -7.62 3.23 -4.01
CA GLY A 88 -7.13 3.30 -5.40
C GLY A 88 -7.73 4.50 -6.14
N LEU A 89 -7.01 4.99 -7.14
CA LEU A 89 -7.48 6.05 -8.02
C LEU A 89 -8.81 5.64 -8.65
N SER A 90 -9.75 6.58 -8.75
CA SER A 90 -10.96 6.37 -9.55
C SER A 90 -10.61 6.25 -11.04
N HIS A 91 -11.53 5.72 -11.84
CA HIS A 91 -11.37 5.67 -13.29
C HIS A 91 -11.07 7.05 -13.90
N GLU A 92 -11.71 8.11 -13.38
CA GLU A 92 -11.44 9.49 -13.78
C GLU A 92 -10.02 9.93 -13.41
N ALA A 93 -9.58 9.65 -12.17
CA ALA A 93 -8.24 10.00 -11.71
C ALA A 93 -7.15 9.22 -12.47
N VAL A 94 -7.41 7.98 -12.90
CA VAL A 94 -6.54 7.25 -13.83
C VAL A 94 -6.44 7.97 -15.17
N GLY A 95 -7.56 8.44 -15.72
CA GLY A 95 -7.56 9.27 -16.93
C GLY A 95 -6.70 10.53 -16.79
N GLN A 96 -6.85 11.26 -15.68
CA GLN A 96 -6.04 12.46 -15.38
C GLN A 96 -4.54 12.12 -15.22
N MET A 97 -4.23 10.98 -14.59
CA MET A 97 -2.85 10.50 -14.45
C MET A 97 -2.23 10.16 -15.81
N LEU A 98 -2.97 9.44 -16.67
CA LEU A 98 -2.53 9.11 -18.03
C LEU A 98 -2.38 10.36 -18.90
N GLN A 99 -3.27 11.34 -18.76
CA GLN A 99 -3.15 12.63 -19.42
C GLN A 99 -1.88 13.36 -18.99
N SER A 100 -1.56 13.34 -17.69
CA SER A 100 -0.34 13.95 -17.14
C SER A 100 0.93 13.25 -17.64
N LEU A 101 0.92 11.91 -17.72
CA LEU A 101 2.05 11.11 -18.19
C LEU A 101 2.29 11.25 -19.70
N SER A 102 1.23 11.30 -20.50
CA SER A 102 1.29 11.37 -21.97
C SER A 102 1.31 12.79 -22.53
N ARG A 103 0.91 13.78 -21.72
CA ARG A 103 0.59 15.17 -22.12
C ARG A 103 -0.47 15.25 -23.21
N ARG A 104 -1.37 14.25 -23.29
CA ARG A 104 -2.39 14.10 -24.32
C ARG A 104 -3.67 13.55 -23.70
N GLU A 105 -4.81 13.82 -24.33
CA GLU A 105 -6.08 13.24 -23.88
C GLU A 105 -6.09 11.73 -24.13
N PRO A 106 -6.20 10.87 -23.10
CA PRO A 106 -6.22 9.43 -23.28
C PRO A 106 -7.60 8.96 -23.80
N PRO A 107 -7.66 8.06 -24.79
CA PRO A 107 -8.91 7.43 -25.19
C PRO A 107 -9.57 6.70 -24.02
N GLN A 108 -10.89 6.79 -23.91
CA GLN A 108 -11.63 6.15 -22.81
C GLN A 108 -11.36 4.64 -22.70
N HIS A 109 -11.14 3.97 -23.83
CA HIS A 109 -10.81 2.55 -23.84
C HIS A 109 -9.47 2.26 -23.16
N LEU A 110 -8.42 3.07 -23.44
CA LEU A 110 -7.12 2.94 -22.80
C LEU A 110 -7.24 3.17 -21.28
N VAL A 111 -8.00 4.19 -20.86
CA VAL A 111 -8.26 4.43 -19.43
C VAL A 111 -8.95 3.23 -18.78
N HIS A 112 -9.97 2.67 -19.44
CA HIS A 112 -10.72 1.53 -18.92
C HIS A 112 -9.85 0.28 -18.78
N VAL A 113 -9.05 -0.01 -19.79
CA VAL A 113 -8.14 -1.16 -19.80
C VAL A 113 -7.09 -1.01 -18.70
N ILE A 114 -6.42 0.14 -18.60
CA ILE A 114 -5.43 0.39 -17.54
C ILE A 114 -6.09 0.38 -16.15
N PHE A 115 -7.27 0.97 -15.99
CA PHE A 115 -7.99 0.94 -14.72
C PHE A 115 -8.36 -0.50 -14.31
N THR A 116 -8.80 -1.33 -15.24
CA THR A 116 -9.19 -2.73 -14.98
C THR A 116 -8.00 -3.57 -14.51
N GLU A 117 -6.85 -3.43 -15.16
CA GLU A 117 -5.65 -4.20 -14.80
C GLU A 117 -4.99 -3.70 -13.50
N THR A 118 -5.13 -2.41 -13.20
CA THR A 118 -4.42 -1.80 -12.06
C THR A 118 -5.29 -1.63 -10.83
N GLN A 119 -6.62 -1.74 -10.99
CA GLN A 119 -7.62 -1.40 -9.98
C GLN A 119 -7.37 0.00 -9.36
N GLY A 120 -6.87 0.93 -10.18
CA GLY A 120 -6.54 2.29 -9.76
C GLY A 120 -5.27 2.42 -8.93
N ASN A 121 -4.43 1.39 -8.79
CA ASN A 121 -3.17 1.51 -8.08
C ASN A 121 -2.22 2.46 -8.85
N PRO A 122 -1.86 3.64 -8.31
CA PRO A 122 -1.05 4.63 -9.04
C PRO A 122 0.28 4.08 -9.56
N PHE A 123 0.95 3.23 -8.78
CA PHE A 123 2.22 2.62 -9.17
C PHE A 123 2.03 1.70 -10.38
N LEU A 124 0.97 0.87 -10.38
CA LEU A 124 0.68 -0.02 -11.50
C LEU A 124 0.20 0.75 -12.74
N VAL A 125 -0.59 1.82 -12.57
CA VAL A 125 -1.02 2.71 -13.68
C VAL A 125 0.19 3.26 -14.41
N GLU A 126 1.14 3.83 -13.66
CA GLU A 126 2.35 4.40 -14.24
C GLU A 126 3.19 3.33 -14.95
N GLU A 127 3.36 2.18 -14.30
CA GLU A 127 4.24 1.14 -14.78
C GLU A 127 3.67 0.40 -16.01
N LEU A 128 2.36 0.13 -16.05
CA LEU A 128 1.69 -0.40 -17.24
C LEU A 128 1.77 0.59 -18.40
N TYR A 129 1.53 1.88 -18.14
CA TYR A 129 1.64 2.90 -19.19
C TYR A 129 3.06 2.94 -19.77
N ARG A 130 4.10 3.00 -18.93
CA ARG A 130 5.50 3.02 -19.37
C ARG A 130 5.86 1.75 -20.16
N HIS A 131 5.38 0.59 -19.72
CA HIS A 131 5.62 -0.68 -20.41
C HIS A 131 5.03 -0.67 -21.82
N LEU A 132 3.76 -0.29 -21.95
CA LEU A 132 3.10 -0.24 -23.25
C LEU A 132 3.77 0.81 -24.18
N VAL A 133 4.27 1.93 -23.64
CA VAL A 133 5.05 2.91 -24.41
C VAL A 133 6.36 2.30 -24.92
N ALA A 134 7.08 1.57 -24.06
CA ALA A 134 8.35 0.93 -24.41
C ALA A 134 8.17 -0.16 -25.48
N GLU A 135 7.04 -0.87 -25.46
CA GLU A 135 6.68 -1.87 -26.47
C GLU A 135 6.13 -1.26 -27.77
N GLY A 136 5.99 0.07 -27.84
CA GLY A 136 5.43 0.75 -29.00
C GLY A 136 3.93 0.49 -29.20
N LYS A 137 3.23 0.01 -28.17
CA LYS A 137 1.81 -0.40 -28.24
C LYS A 137 0.83 0.71 -27.88
N VAL A 138 1.32 1.84 -27.36
CA VAL A 138 0.48 2.98 -26.90
C VAL A 138 0.22 4.00 -27.98
N LEU A 139 1.13 4.14 -28.95
CA LEU A 139 1.05 5.17 -29.98
C LEU A 139 0.68 4.56 -31.32
N ASP A 140 -0.18 5.24 -32.07
CA ASP A 140 -0.48 4.91 -33.47
C ASP A 140 0.60 5.48 -34.41
N GLU A 141 0.47 5.22 -35.72
CA GLU A 141 1.42 5.70 -36.74
C GLU A 141 1.49 7.24 -36.82
N ALA A 142 0.41 7.94 -36.41
CA ALA A 142 0.37 9.40 -36.33
C ALA A 142 0.95 9.94 -35.00
N GLY A 143 1.38 9.04 -34.12
CA GLY A 143 1.89 9.35 -32.81
C GLY A 143 0.81 9.80 -31.83
N ALA A 144 -0.47 9.51 -32.03
CA ALA A 144 -1.56 9.70 -31.06
C ALA A 144 -1.75 8.46 -30.18
N LEU A 145 -2.44 8.61 -29.03
CA LEU A 145 -2.72 7.49 -28.15
C LEU A 145 -3.73 6.53 -28.80
N ARG A 146 -3.38 5.25 -28.84
CA ARG A 146 -4.22 4.17 -29.40
C ARG A 146 -5.50 3.98 -28.59
N ALA A 147 -6.62 3.85 -29.31
CA ALA A 147 -7.93 3.59 -28.74
C ALA A 147 -8.31 2.10 -28.75
N ASP A 148 -7.47 1.25 -29.35
CA ASP A 148 -7.70 -0.16 -29.62
C ASP A 148 -6.77 -1.09 -28.83
N VAL A 149 -6.10 -0.58 -27.79
CA VAL A 149 -5.23 -1.39 -26.92
C VAL A 149 -6.07 -2.44 -26.19
N SER A 150 -5.84 -3.72 -26.51
CA SER A 150 -6.55 -4.83 -25.89
C SER A 150 -5.84 -5.35 -24.64
N VAL A 151 -6.58 -5.98 -23.71
CA VAL A 151 -6.00 -6.65 -22.52
C VAL A 151 -5.00 -7.74 -22.93
N ALA A 152 -5.23 -8.42 -24.05
CA ALA A 152 -4.31 -9.44 -24.55
C ALA A 152 -2.95 -8.89 -24.99
N GLU A 153 -2.86 -7.60 -25.29
CA GLU A 153 -1.60 -6.91 -25.60
C GLU A 153 -0.83 -6.49 -24.35
N ILE A 154 -1.45 -6.55 -23.16
CA ILE A 154 -0.86 -6.15 -21.89
C ILE A 154 0.03 -7.28 -21.37
N GLY A 155 1.34 -7.08 -21.51
CA GLY A 155 2.34 -7.84 -20.78
C GLY A 155 2.44 -7.40 -19.32
N VAL A 156 3.11 -8.21 -18.50
CA VAL A 156 3.49 -7.79 -17.14
C VAL A 156 4.73 -6.91 -17.24
N PRO A 157 4.69 -5.64 -16.79
CA PRO A 157 5.85 -4.76 -16.84
C PRO A 157 7.06 -5.30 -16.06
N ASP A 158 8.25 -5.02 -16.55
CA ASP A 158 9.50 -5.50 -15.93
C ASP A 158 9.69 -5.00 -14.50
N ASN A 159 9.34 -3.74 -14.17
CA ASN A 159 9.49 -3.28 -12.79
C ASN A 159 8.44 -3.90 -11.86
N VAL A 160 7.24 -4.22 -12.35
CA VAL A 160 6.26 -5.00 -11.57
C VAL A 160 6.83 -6.38 -11.28
N ARG A 161 7.40 -7.04 -12.30
CA ARG A 161 8.05 -8.35 -12.15
C ARG A 161 9.20 -8.29 -11.13
N LEU A 162 10.10 -7.30 -11.23
CA LEU A 162 11.23 -7.13 -10.32
C LEU A 162 10.78 -6.92 -8.87
N VAL A 163 9.73 -6.09 -8.66
CA VAL A 163 9.17 -5.85 -7.32
C VAL A 163 8.53 -7.11 -6.76
N LEU A 164 7.77 -7.86 -7.58
CA LEU A 164 7.18 -9.13 -7.19
C LEU A 164 8.25 -10.18 -6.88
N GLU A 165 9.28 -10.32 -7.72
CA GLU A 165 10.39 -11.24 -7.50
C GLU A 165 11.10 -10.97 -6.18
N ARG A 166 11.39 -9.70 -5.86
CA ARG A 166 11.99 -9.32 -4.56
C ARG A 166 11.10 -9.65 -3.37
N ARG A 167 9.78 -9.53 -3.51
CA ARG A 167 8.82 -9.95 -2.46
C ARG A 167 8.82 -11.46 -2.32
N LEU A 168 8.72 -12.19 -3.43
CA LEU A 168 8.71 -13.66 -3.47
C LEU A 168 10.01 -14.26 -2.92
N GLN A 169 11.17 -13.65 -3.16
CA GLN A 169 12.46 -14.09 -2.61
C GLN A 169 12.53 -14.02 -1.08
N ARG A 170 11.69 -13.20 -0.45
CA ARG A 170 11.63 -13.08 1.00
C ARG A 170 10.65 -14.08 1.64
N LEU A 171 9.89 -14.83 0.83
CA LEU A 171 9.03 -15.90 1.31
C LEU A 171 9.85 -17.18 1.55
N GLY A 172 9.50 -17.92 2.61
CA GLY A 172 9.99 -19.29 2.80
C GLY A 172 9.49 -20.23 1.70
N GLU A 173 10.11 -21.41 1.58
CA GLU A 173 9.71 -22.42 0.59
C GLU A 173 8.26 -22.86 0.78
N GLU A 174 7.81 -23.03 2.02
CA GLU A 174 6.41 -23.38 2.33
C GLU A 174 5.44 -22.29 1.87
N ALA A 175 5.73 -21.03 2.19
CA ALA A 175 4.90 -19.89 1.78
C ALA A 175 4.81 -19.74 0.25
N ARG A 176 5.89 -20.05 -0.46
CA ARG A 176 5.91 -20.07 -1.93
C ARG A 176 5.10 -21.24 -2.51
N SER A 177 5.19 -22.42 -1.90
CA SER A 177 4.37 -23.59 -2.27
C SER A 177 2.88 -23.29 -2.13
N VAL A 178 2.48 -22.74 -0.99
CA VAL A 178 1.10 -22.34 -0.70
C VAL A 178 0.60 -21.30 -1.70
N LEU A 179 1.41 -20.26 -1.98
CA LEU A 179 1.06 -19.25 -2.98
C LEU A 179 0.90 -19.84 -4.38
N THR A 180 1.73 -20.81 -4.76
CA THR A 180 1.66 -21.47 -6.07
C THR A 180 0.39 -22.30 -6.20
N ALA A 181 0.03 -23.07 -5.16
CA ALA A 181 -1.20 -23.85 -5.13
C ALA A 181 -2.44 -22.95 -5.18
N ALA A 182 -2.42 -21.84 -4.45
CA ALA A 182 -3.49 -20.85 -4.43
C ALA A 182 -3.77 -20.23 -5.81
N VAL A 183 -2.72 -19.83 -6.53
CA VAL A 183 -2.85 -19.24 -7.89
C VAL A 183 -3.47 -20.24 -8.88
N ALA A 184 -3.26 -21.55 -8.68
CA ALA A 184 -3.82 -22.59 -9.53
C ALA A 184 -5.33 -22.83 -9.33
N ILE A 185 -5.91 -22.38 -8.21
CA ILE A 185 -7.34 -22.57 -7.91
C ILE A 185 -8.18 -21.55 -8.67
N ALA A 186 -8.11 -20.30 -8.24
CA ALA A 186 -8.96 -19.20 -8.69
C ALA A 186 -8.50 -17.88 -8.02
N PRO A 187 -8.92 -16.72 -8.56
CA PRO A 187 -8.65 -15.41 -7.95
C PRO A 187 -9.22 -15.24 -6.52
N CYS A 188 -10.25 -16.01 -6.16
CA CYS A 188 -10.79 -16.09 -4.80
C CYS A 188 -11.13 -17.55 -4.48
N PHE A 189 -10.71 -18.04 -3.33
CA PHE A 189 -10.93 -19.43 -2.89
C PHE A 189 -11.05 -19.48 -1.37
N GLY A 190 -11.84 -20.42 -0.85
CA GLY A 190 -11.97 -20.61 0.59
C GLY A 190 -10.82 -21.43 1.18
N PHE A 191 -10.46 -21.14 2.43
CA PHE A 191 -9.36 -21.82 3.16
C PHE A 191 -9.39 -23.35 3.08
N LYS A 192 -10.57 -23.97 3.17
CA LYS A 192 -10.72 -25.44 3.11
C LYS A 192 -10.20 -26.06 1.82
N LEU A 193 -10.35 -25.37 0.69
CA LEU A 193 -9.92 -25.89 -0.60
C LEU A 193 -8.40 -25.81 -0.76
N LEU A 194 -7.78 -24.77 -0.20
CA LEU A 194 -6.33 -24.66 -0.11
C LEU A 194 -5.75 -25.75 0.80
N GLN A 195 -6.39 -26.03 1.93
CA GLN A 195 -6.00 -27.11 2.84
C GLN A 195 -5.99 -28.47 2.12
N MET A 196 -7.03 -28.76 1.31
CA MET A 196 -7.11 -29.99 0.52
C MET A 196 -5.98 -30.13 -0.52
N LEU A 197 -5.45 -29.03 -1.06
CA LEU A 197 -4.32 -29.07 -1.99
C LEU A 197 -2.97 -29.14 -1.28
N GLN A 198 -2.92 -28.76 0.00
CA GLN A 198 -1.74 -28.79 0.85
C GLN A 198 -1.88 -29.89 1.92
N ASP A 199 -2.50 -31.03 1.57
CA ASP A 199 -2.76 -32.17 2.48
C ASP A 199 -1.50 -32.74 3.16
N HIS A 200 -0.32 -32.42 2.63
CA HIS A 200 0.99 -32.82 3.17
C HIS A 200 1.62 -31.80 4.12
N THR A 201 1.03 -30.61 4.27
CA THR A 201 1.52 -29.52 5.12
C THR A 201 0.70 -29.50 6.41
N ALA A 202 1.37 -29.41 7.56
CA ALA A 202 0.69 -29.29 8.83
C ALA A 202 -0.12 -27.98 8.88
N LEU A 203 -1.26 -28.00 9.57
CA LEU A 203 -2.15 -26.83 9.64
C LEU A 203 -1.43 -25.59 10.20
N ASP A 204 -0.59 -25.76 11.22
CA ASP A 204 0.17 -24.66 11.82
C ASP A 204 1.17 -24.05 10.82
N ASP A 205 1.86 -24.88 10.05
CA ASP A 205 2.81 -24.43 9.02
C ASP A 205 2.08 -23.73 7.86
N LEU A 206 0.90 -24.23 7.48
CA LEU A 206 0.04 -23.59 6.48
C LEU A 206 -0.43 -22.21 6.94
N LEU A 207 -0.81 -22.07 8.21
CA LEU A 207 -1.20 -20.78 8.80
C LEU A 207 -0.03 -19.81 8.84
N ILE A 208 1.16 -20.25 9.25
CA ILE A 208 2.37 -19.43 9.25
C ILE A 208 2.73 -18.97 7.83
N ALA A 209 2.66 -19.88 6.86
CA ALA A 209 2.88 -19.58 5.46
C ALA A 209 1.88 -18.53 4.95
N LEU A 210 0.60 -18.68 5.28
CA LEU A 210 -0.45 -17.74 4.91
C LEU A 210 -0.25 -16.36 5.55
N GLU A 211 0.13 -16.30 6.82
CA GLU A 211 0.48 -15.03 7.48
C GLU A 211 1.65 -14.33 6.80
N GLN A 212 2.68 -15.08 6.37
CA GLN A 212 3.81 -14.52 5.63
C GLN A 212 3.37 -13.94 4.28
N VAL A 213 2.55 -14.67 3.52
CA VAL A 213 2.01 -14.22 2.22
C VAL A 213 1.12 -12.98 2.39
N GLN A 214 0.28 -12.94 3.43
CA GLN A 214 -0.54 -11.78 3.78
C GLN A 214 0.29 -10.56 4.18
N ARG A 215 1.31 -10.73 5.02
CA ARG A 215 2.22 -9.63 5.41
C ARG A 215 2.92 -8.99 4.21
N MET A 216 3.13 -9.75 3.15
CA MET A 216 3.70 -9.23 1.89
C MET A 216 2.68 -8.58 0.96
N GLY A 217 1.40 -8.58 1.34
CA GLY A 217 0.29 -8.05 0.55
C GLY A 217 0.05 -8.83 -0.74
N LEU A 218 0.39 -10.12 -0.76
CA LEU A 218 0.16 -11.01 -1.90
C LEU A 218 -1.23 -11.66 -1.83
N PHE A 219 -1.79 -11.81 -0.62
CA PHE A 219 -3.20 -12.13 -0.38
C PHE A 219 -3.89 -11.07 0.45
N VAL A 220 -5.20 -10.97 0.25
CA VAL A 220 -6.13 -10.23 1.10
C VAL A 220 -7.15 -11.23 1.62
N PHE A 221 -7.27 -11.36 2.94
CA PHE A 221 -8.33 -12.16 3.53
C PHE A 221 -9.64 -11.37 3.51
N THR A 222 -10.69 -11.99 2.97
CA THR A 222 -12.05 -11.48 3.02
C THR A 222 -12.82 -12.19 4.12
N ALA A 223 -13.81 -11.50 4.73
CA ALA A 223 -14.56 -12.02 5.88
C ALA A 223 -15.33 -13.34 5.61
N ASP A 224 -15.47 -13.73 4.34
CA ASP A 224 -16.14 -14.96 3.92
C ASP A 224 -15.26 -16.23 3.97
N GLY A 225 -14.00 -16.09 4.40
CA GLY A 225 -13.07 -17.21 4.68
C GLY A 225 -12.19 -17.67 3.53
#